data_AF-A0A8J4DFZ3-F1
#
_entry.id   AF-A0A8J4DFZ3-F1
#
_cell.length_a   1.000
_cell.length_b   1.000
_cell.length_c   1.000
_cell.angle_alpha   90.00
_cell.angle_beta   90.00
_cell.angle_gamma   90.00
#
_symmetry.space_group_name_H-M   'P 1'
#
loop_
_entity.id
_entity.type
_entity.pdbx_description
1 polymer ?
#
loop_
_entity_poly.entity_id
_entity_poly.type
_entity_poly.pdbx_seq_one_letter_code
_entity_poly.pdbx_strand_id
1 'polypeptide(L)'
;MLLYNHPHTPRFASRGLSYVGPLGITHRCPGRWRSVKVLAAKKGGDKKGGDKKGPKKSALADLMKKKEVATTAGQPAQSAQYGTPEARMLAFQMCDSYWRLTKKYLLEGVDFNRLPSELFRAPFALLAHNRFQEGVTDPIYTYGNRAALELFETTWEELLRTPSRKSAADDPNTQKDRNGLLDKAAETGVVSGFEVWRVSKSGRRFKIKDGTLFNIMDREGNKLGQAAVFYRYELEDGREVQITGVPQEEGEGLDDGALDIPTPEQIQAAEAAIAEQAAHVRFLKEEQGLSNQDIPVQLAVYELKKRKETLAKLQKQLEDALAAQEALFDDEDD
;
A
#
# COMPACT_ATOMS: atom_id res chain seq x y z
N MET A 1 43.36 49.54 36.26
CA MET A 1 42.39 48.58 36.82
C MET A 1 42.73 47.21 36.24
N LEU A 2 43.68 46.51 36.87
CA LEU A 2 43.49 45.34 37.75
C LEU A 2 43.10 44.08 36.93
N LEU A 3 44.07 43.32 36.39
CA LEU A 3 44.93 42.27 36.99
C LEU A 3 44.21 40.96 37.37
N TYR A 4 44.63 39.88 36.68
CA TYR A 4 44.90 38.49 37.15
C TYR A 4 43.87 37.73 37.99
N ASN A 5 43.48 36.51 37.57
CA ASN A 5 44.05 35.23 38.01
C ASN A 5 43.10 34.03 37.75
N HIS A 6 43.59 33.01 37.04
CA HIS A 6 43.41 31.58 37.39
C HIS A 6 44.39 31.25 38.55
N PRO A 7 44.32 30.13 39.33
CA PRO A 7 44.10 28.75 38.87
C PRO A 7 43.49 27.75 39.89
N HIS A 8 43.53 26.46 39.51
CA HIS A 8 43.77 25.24 40.33
C HIS A 8 42.65 24.19 40.53
N THR A 9 42.92 23.04 39.89
CA THR A 9 42.62 21.66 40.26
C THR A 9 43.11 21.25 41.66
N PRO A 10 42.58 20.15 42.23
CA PRO A 10 43.39 19.24 43.01
C PRO A 10 43.44 17.82 42.40
N ARG A 11 44.66 17.29 42.31
CA ARG A 11 44.99 15.86 42.28
C ARG A 11 44.93 15.32 43.71
N PHE A 12 44.38 14.12 43.90
CA PHE A 12 44.82 13.24 44.99
C PHE A 12 45.17 11.87 44.41
N ALA A 13 46.31 11.36 44.87
CA ALA A 13 46.93 10.13 44.44
C ALA A 13 46.90 9.09 45.57
N SER A 14 47.01 7.83 45.14
CA SER A 14 47.85 6.77 45.72
C SER A 14 47.21 5.68 46.59
N ARG A 15 47.83 4.49 46.39
CA ARG A 15 47.77 3.20 47.12
C ARG A 15 46.64 2.29 46.63
N GLY A 16 46.87 1.20 45.88
CA GLY A 16 48.04 0.32 45.78
C GLY A 16 47.89 -0.83 46.77
N LEU A 17 47.60 -2.05 46.28
CA LEU A 17 48.08 -3.30 46.86
C LEU A 17 47.91 -4.46 45.86
N SER A 18 48.97 -5.25 45.75
CA SER A 18 49.18 -6.40 44.88
C SER A 18 48.81 -7.71 45.57
N TYR A 19 48.37 -8.74 44.84
CA TYR A 19 48.49 -10.18 45.19
C TYR A 19 48.21 -11.02 43.92
N VAL A 20 49.21 -11.54 43.20
CA VAL A 20 49.87 -12.87 43.27
C VAL A 20 48.88 -14.06 43.31
N GLY A 21 48.96 -14.95 42.27
CA GLY A 21 48.18 -16.21 42.09
C GLY A 21 48.55 -17.34 43.07
N PRO A 22 48.39 -18.66 42.79
CA PRO A 22 48.20 -19.36 41.49
C PRO A 22 47.24 -20.60 41.51
N LEU A 23 47.29 -21.43 40.44
CA LEU A 23 46.80 -22.83 40.29
C LEU A 23 45.25 -23.00 40.19
N GLY A 24 44.65 -23.62 39.17
CA GLY A 24 44.98 -24.89 38.53
C GLY A 24 44.20 -26.02 39.21
N ILE A 25 43.11 -26.51 38.61
CA ILE A 25 42.65 -27.91 38.54
C ILE A 25 41.20 -27.99 38.01
N THR A 26 41.05 -28.95 37.10
CA THR A 26 39.88 -29.45 36.38
C THR A 26 38.72 -29.88 37.27
N HIS A 27 37.47 -29.77 36.79
CA HIS A 27 36.44 -30.80 36.95
C HIS A 27 35.51 -30.88 35.73
N ARG A 28 35.28 -32.13 35.33
CA ARG A 28 34.49 -32.66 34.22
C ARG A 28 33.09 -32.99 34.76
N CYS A 29 32.02 -32.80 33.97
CA CYS A 29 30.94 -33.78 33.69
C CYS A 29 29.65 -33.15 33.12
N PRO A 30 28.78 -33.94 32.44
CA PRO A 30 28.03 -33.50 31.25
C PRO A 30 26.50 -33.45 31.45
N GLY A 31 25.80 -32.68 30.60
CA GLY A 31 24.34 -32.72 30.44
C GLY A 31 23.97 -32.47 28.97
N ARG A 32 23.88 -33.52 28.13
CA ARG A 32 22.64 -34.26 27.82
C ARG A 32 21.59 -33.43 27.10
N TRP A 33 21.69 -33.36 25.77
CA TRP A 33 20.57 -33.02 24.89
C TRP A 33 19.96 -34.32 24.37
N ARG A 34 18.72 -34.61 24.77
CA ARG A 34 17.96 -35.77 24.26
C ARG A 34 17.24 -35.36 22.98
N SER A 35 17.55 -36.07 21.89
CA SER A 35 16.75 -36.15 20.67
C SER A 35 15.40 -36.83 20.95
N VAL A 36 14.30 -36.16 20.61
CA VAL A 36 12.96 -36.79 20.58
C VAL A 36 12.77 -37.40 19.19
N LYS A 37 12.88 -38.73 19.10
CA LYS A 37 12.32 -39.53 17.99
C LYS A 37 10.96 -40.05 18.44
N VAL A 38 9.89 -39.64 17.78
CA VAL A 38 8.58 -40.28 17.95
C VAL A 38 8.50 -41.44 16.96
N LEU A 39 8.45 -42.66 17.51
CA LEU A 39 8.21 -43.89 16.78
C LEU A 39 6.71 -44.07 16.55
N ALA A 40 6.32 -44.28 15.29
CA ALA A 40 4.99 -44.72 14.90
C ALA A 40 4.77 -46.18 15.34
N ALA A 41 3.70 -46.44 16.08
CA ALA A 41 3.25 -47.78 16.40
C ALA A 41 2.17 -48.22 15.39
N LYS A 42 2.49 -49.30 14.67
CA LYS A 42 1.56 -50.08 13.84
C LYS A 42 0.90 -51.14 14.73
N LYS A 43 -0.43 -51.23 14.72
CA LYS A 43 -1.14 -52.46 15.11
C LYS A 43 -2.31 -52.69 14.16
N GLY A 44 -2.29 -53.85 13.52
CA GLY A 44 -3.29 -54.26 12.53
C GLY A 44 -4.57 -54.82 13.13
N GLY A 45 -5.55 -55.01 12.26
CA GLY A 45 -6.80 -55.69 12.49
C GLY A 45 -7.58 -55.80 11.18
N ASP A 46 -7.73 -57.02 10.70
CA ASP A 46 -8.30 -57.44 9.41
C ASP A 46 -9.80 -57.73 9.53
N LYS A 47 -10.64 -57.25 8.59
CA LYS A 47 -11.67 -58.06 7.88
C LYS A 47 -12.73 -57.25 7.09
N LYS A 48 -12.82 -57.63 5.81
CA LYS A 48 -13.99 -57.94 4.97
C LYS A 48 -15.14 -56.92 4.77
N GLY A 49 -15.33 -56.58 3.50
CA GLY A 49 -16.62 -56.70 2.80
C GLY A 49 -17.28 -55.39 2.37
N GLY A 50 -17.56 -55.25 1.07
CA GLY A 50 -18.54 -54.28 0.57
C GLY A 50 -18.17 -53.61 -0.74
N ASP A 51 -18.59 -54.22 -1.83
CA ASP A 51 -18.69 -53.63 -3.17
C ASP A 51 -19.61 -52.39 -3.14
N LYS A 52 -19.19 -51.26 -3.74
CA LYS A 52 -20.09 -50.18 -4.21
C LYS A 52 -19.35 -49.20 -5.13
N LYS A 53 -19.73 -49.24 -6.41
CA LYS A 53 -19.51 -48.19 -7.42
C LYS A 53 -19.99 -46.82 -6.91
N GLY A 54 -19.17 -45.79 -7.13
CA GLY A 54 -19.48 -44.36 -6.96
C GLY A 54 -18.47 -43.51 -7.76
N PRO A 55 -18.85 -42.30 -8.23
CA PRO A 55 -18.47 -41.81 -9.56
C PRO A 55 -17.05 -41.26 -9.64
N LYS A 56 -16.44 -41.38 -10.82
CA LYS A 56 -15.20 -40.68 -11.19
C LYS A 56 -15.41 -39.17 -11.08
N LYS A 57 -14.89 -38.55 -10.02
CA LYS A 57 -14.73 -37.10 -9.96
C LYS A 57 -13.75 -36.69 -11.06
N SER A 58 -14.18 -35.83 -11.96
CA SER A 58 -13.38 -35.38 -13.09
C SER A 58 -12.24 -34.50 -12.59
N ALA A 59 -11.01 -34.81 -12.99
CA ALA A 59 -9.83 -33.97 -12.74
C ALA A 59 -10.00 -32.54 -13.29
N LEU A 60 -10.97 -32.33 -14.19
CA LEU A 60 -11.38 -31.02 -14.70
C LEU A 60 -12.04 -30.15 -13.63
N ALA A 61 -12.82 -30.72 -12.71
CA ALA A 61 -13.46 -29.97 -11.63
C ALA A 61 -12.43 -29.46 -10.60
N ASP A 62 -11.40 -30.27 -10.30
CA ASP A 62 -10.30 -29.84 -9.44
C ASP A 62 -9.39 -28.80 -10.14
N LEU A 63 -9.26 -28.85 -11.48
CA LEU A 63 -8.53 -27.83 -12.24
C LEU A 63 -9.28 -26.49 -12.30
N MET A 64 -10.60 -26.52 -12.45
CA MET A 64 -11.44 -25.31 -12.43
C MET A 64 -11.50 -24.69 -11.03
N LYS A 65 -11.57 -25.52 -9.97
CA LYS A 65 -11.50 -25.04 -8.58
C LYS A 65 -10.12 -24.50 -8.23
N LYS A 66 -9.04 -25.07 -8.78
CA LYS A 66 -7.67 -24.54 -8.64
C LYS A 66 -7.45 -23.25 -9.44
N LYS A 67 -8.18 -23.05 -10.55
CA LYS A 67 -8.18 -21.79 -11.30
C LYS A 67 -8.96 -20.70 -10.58
N GLU A 68 -10.08 -21.04 -9.92
CA GLU A 68 -10.85 -20.11 -9.07
C GLU A 68 -10.11 -19.69 -7.79
N VAL A 69 -9.35 -20.61 -7.18
CA VAL A 69 -8.48 -20.30 -6.02
C VAL A 69 -7.22 -19.50 -6.43
N ALA A 70 -6.78 -19.58 -7.69
CA ALA A 70 -5.70 -18.74 -8.21
C ALA A 70 -6.17 -17.32 -8.60
N THR A 71 -7.45 -17.12 -8.90
CA THR A 71 -8.07 -15.79 -9.14
C THR A 71 -8.54 -15.06 -7.88
N THR A 72 -8.26 -15.61 -6.70
CA THR A 72 -8.43 -14.94 -5.39
C THR A 72 -7.09 -14.52 -4.79
N ALA A 73 -6.06 -14.30 -5.61
CA ALA A 73 -5.00 -13.36 -5.28
C ALA A 73 -5.63 -11.95 -5.33
N GLY A 74 -5.57 -11.22 -4.21
CA GLY A 74 -6.37 -10.02 -3.92
C GLY A 74 -6.60 -9.12 -5.13
N GLN A 75 -7.87 -8.86 -5.46
CA GLN A 75 -8.21 -7.88 -6.47
C GLN A 75 -7.51 -6.55 -6.12
N PRO A 76 -6.86 -5.90 -7.10
CA PRO A 76 -6.22 -4.61 -6.87
C PRO A 76 -7.26 -3.62 -6.35
N ALA A 77 -6.85 -2.74 -5.44
CA ALA A 77 -7.74 -1.70 -4.94
C ALA A 77 -8.29 -0.88 -6.12
N GLN A 78 -9.60 -0.66 -6.15
CA GLN A 78 -10.25 0.14 -7.20
C GLN A 78 -10.01 1.63 -6.93
N SER A 79 -10.01 2.45 -7.99
CA SER A 79 -9.91 3.94 -7.93
C SER A 79 -10.78 4.55 -6.82
N ALA A 80 -12.01 4.05 -6.69
CA ALA A 80 -12.97 4.48 -5.69
C ALA A 80 -12.48 4.37 -4.23
N GLN A 81 -11.62 3.39 -3.90
CA GLN A 81 -11.20 3.12 -2.52
C GLN A 81 -10.16 4.10 -1.99
N TYR A 82 -9.24 4.56 -2.84
CA TYR A 82 -8.26 5.60 -2.50
C TYR A 82 -8.67 7.00 -2.98
N GLY A 83 -9.81 7.12 -3.67
CA GLY A 83 -10.37 8.38 -4.17
C GLY A 83 -11.29 9.13 -3.20
N THR A 84 -11.61 8.57 -2.02
CA THR A 84 -12.50 9.22 -1.04
C THR A 84 -11.86 10.50 -0.46
N PRO A 85 -12.65 11.50 -0.01
CA PRO A 85 -12.10 12.72 0.58
C PRO A 85 -11.12 12.47 1.74
N GLU A 86 -11.42 11.48 2.57
CA GLU A 86 -10.58 11.09 3.71
C GLU A 86 -9.26 10.47 3.24
N ALA A 87 -9.30 9.59 2.24
CA ALA A 87 -8.11 8.97 1.66
C ALA A 87 -7.22 10.01 0.95
N ARG A 88 -7.84 10.96 0.23
CA ARG A 88 -7.14 12.10 -0.40
C ARG A 88 -6.44 12.97 0.63
N MET A 89 -7.14 13.31 1.72
CA MET A 89 -6.58 14.10 2.81
C MET A 89 -5.43 13.36 3.50
N LEU A 90 -5.60 12.05 3.77
CA LEU A 90 -4.54 11.23 4.37
C LEU A 90 -3.32 11.13 3.45
N ALA A 91 -3.50 10.98 2.13
CA ALA A 91 -2.42 10.97 1.16
C ALA A 91 -1.61 12.28 1.20
N PHE A 92 -2.30 13.41 1.24
CA PHE A 92 -1.67 14.72 1.42
C PHE A 92 -0.91 14.82 2.75
N GLN A 93 -1.55 14.45 3.87
CA GLN A 93 -0.94 14.50 5.21
C GLN A 93 0.31 13.61 5.30
N MET A 94 0.32 12.43 4.68
CA MET A 94 1.49 11.57 4.63
C MET A 94 2.65 12.24 3.86
N CYS A 95 2.36 12.82 2.70
CA CYS A 95 3.39 13.48 1.87
C CYS A 95 3.95 14.74 2.55
N ASP A 96 3.07 15.60 3.09
CA ASP A 96 3.45 16.80 3.82
C ASP A 96 4.25 16.46 5.09
N SER A 97 3.80 15.48 5.88
CA SER A 97 4.52 15.03 7.08
C SER A 97 5.91 14.49 6.75
N TYR A 98 6.02 13.67 5.70
CA TYR A 98 7.29 13.13 5.25
C TYR A 98 8.25 14.24 4.84
N TRP A 99 7.79 15.23 4.07
CA TRP A 99 8.60 16.38 3.69
C TRP A 99 9.01 17.22 4.91
N ARG A 100 8.09 17.53 5.83
CA ARG A 100 8.39 18.31 7.04
C ARG A 100 9.51 17.67 7.87
N LEU A 101 9.45 16.34 8.03
CA LEU A 101 10.37 15.56 8.87
C LEU A 101 11.70 15.23 8.20
N THR A 102 11.70 14.96 6.89
CA THR A 102 12.90 14.44 6.18
C THR A 102 13.52 15.42 5.19
N LYS A 103 12.79 16.49 4.83
CA LYS A 103 13.12 17.43 3.74
C LYS A 103 13.25 16.76 2.36
N LYS A 104 12.60 15.61 2.18
CA LYS A 104 12.52 14.87 0.92
C LYS A 104 11.06 14.71 0.51
N TYR A 105 10.81 14.60 -0.77
CA TYR A 105 9.48 14.31 -1.29
C TYR A 105 9.26 12.79 -1.38
N LEU A 106 8.07 12.31 -1.01
CA LEU A 106 7.66 10.92 -1.31
C LEU A 106 7.42 10.77 -2.82
N LEU A 107 6.82 11.79 -3.43
CA LEU A 107 6.54 11.90 -4.86
C LEU A 107 6.87 13.32 -5.31
N GLU A 108 7.51 13.44 -6.47
CA GLU A 108 7.89 14.72 -7.08
C GLU A 108 7.00 15.02 -8.29
N GLY A 109 6.67 16.30 -8.50
CA GLY A 109 5.96 16.75 -9.70
C GLY A 109 4.49 16.30 -9.81
N VAL A 110 3.88 15.88 -8.70
CA VAL A 110 2.48 15.42 -8.67
C VAL A 110 1.58 16.52 -8.13
N ASP A 111 0.53 16.85 -8.86
CA ASP A 111 -0.52 17.77 -8.41
C ASP A 111 -1.45 17.13 -7.37
N PHE A 112 -2.24 17.95 -6.68
CA PHE A 112 -3.12 17.51 -5.61
C PHE A 112 -4.21 16.51 -6.07
N ASN A 113 -4.68 16.63 -7.32
CA ASN A 113 -5.77 15.81 -7.85
C ASN A 113 -5.28 14.40 -8.20
N ARG A 114 -4.06 14.29 -8.72
CA ARG A 114 -3.37 13.05 -9.09
C ARG A 114 -2.66 12.39 -7.91
N LEU A 115 -2.40 13.13 -6.82
CA LEU A 115 -1.68 12.61 -5.66
C LEU A 115 -2.17 11.24 -5.15
N PRO A 116 -3.49 10.98 -4.99
CA PRO A 116 -3.97 9.70 -4.46
C PRO A 116 -3.66 8.53 -5.40
N SER A 117 -3.86 8.71 -6.71
CA SER A 117 -3.64 7.66 -7.71
C SER A 117 -2.15 7.39 -7.92
N GLU A 118 -1.33 8.43 -7.99
CA GLU A 118 0.13 8.30 -8.10
C GLU A 118 0.74 7.69 -6.84
N LEU A 119 0.28 8.09 -5.64
CA LEU A 119 0.74 7.50 -4.38
C LEU A 119 0.35 6.03 -4.25
N PHE A 120 -0.84 5.67 -4.75
CA PHE A 120 -1.29 4.29 -4.78
C PHE A 120 -0.44 3.42 -5.70
N ARG A 121 0.04 3.95 -6.84
CA ARG A 121 0.83 3.22 -7.86
C ARG A 121 2.35 3.43 -7.72
N ALA A 122 2.78 4.16 -6.70
CA ALA A 122 4.14 4.60 -6.50
C ALA A 122 5.17 3.44 -6.47
N PRO A 123 6.43 3.70 -6.87
CA PRO A 123 7.51 2.70 -6.92
C PRO A 123 8.11 2.37 -5.54
N PHE A 124 7.26 2.24 -4.53
CA PHE A 124 7.63 1.89 -3.16
C PHE A 124 6.41 1.32 -2.43
N ALA A 125 6.63 0.59 -1.34
CA ALA A 125 5.55 0.21 -0.45
C ALA A 125 5.34 1.31 0.60
N LEU A 126 4.09 1.73 0.77
CA LEU A 126 3.66 2.68 1.78
C LEU A 126 2.48 2.10 2.56
N LEU A 127 2.60 2.09 3.88
CA LEU A 127 1.57 1.69 4.83
C LEU A 127 1.37 2.79 5.87
N ALA A 128 0.14 2.99 6.34
CA ALA A 128 -0.15 3.86 7.47
C ALA A 128 -1.10 3.19 8.46
N HIS A 129 -0.97 3.51 9.74
CA HIS A 129 -1.91 3.12 10.79
C HIS A 129 -2.29 4.30 11.67
N ASN A 130 -3.43 4.17 12.35
CA ASN A 130 -3.80 5.04 13.45
C ASN A 130 -2.90 4.75 14.67
N ARG A 131 -2.72 5.71 15.60
CA ARG A 131 -1.91 5.46 16.81
C ARG A 131 -2.16 6.45 17.93
N PHE A 132 -2.38 7.71 17.59
CA PHE A 132 -2.37 8.81 18.55
C PHE A 132 -3.77 9.26 18.98
N GLN A 133 -4.83 8.69 18.40
CA GLN A 133 -6.20 8.92 18.85
C GLN A 133 -6.42 8.30 20.23
N GLU A 134 -7.23 8.99 21.04
CA GLU A 134 -7.61 8.49 22.36
C GLU A 134 -8.31 7.12 22.25
N GLY A 135 -7.94 6.19 23.14
CA GLY A 135 -8.47 4.83 23.16
C GLY A 135 -7.81 3.84 22.18
N VAL A 136 -6.89 4.27 21.31
CA VAL A 136 -6.16 3.37 20.40
C VAL A 136 -5.04 2.65 21.15
N THR A 137 -5.26 1.37 21.46
CA THR A 137 -4.26 0.50 22.12
C THR A 137 -3.67 -0.55 21.17
N ASP A 138 -4.37 -0.89 20.08
CA ASP A 138 -3.89 -1.78 19.01
C ASP A 138 -4.04 -1.07 17.65
N PRO A 139 -3.00 -0.36 17.18
CA PRO A 139 -2.99 0.37 15.90
C PRO A 139 -3.47 -0.47 14.70
N ILE A 140 -4.51 0.01 14.01
CA ILE A 140 -5.09 -0.59 12.81
C ILE A 140 -4.63 0.20 11.58
N TYR A 141 -4.32 -0.51 10.49
CA TYR A 141 -3.95 0.15 9.24
C TYR A 141 -5.08 1.04 8.72
N THR A 142 -4.71 2.22 8.23
CA THR A 142 -5.59 3.23 7.63
C THR A 142 -5.29 3.43 6.15
N TYR A 143 -4.15 2.93 5.66
CA TYR A 143 -3.76 3.03 4.25
C TYR A 143 -2.74 1.95 3.88
N GLY A 144 -2.80 1.47 2.64
CA GLY A 144 -1.73 0.72 1.99
C GLY A 144 -1.77 0.88 0.49
N ASN A 145 -0.65 1.26 -0.12
CA ASN A 145 -0.58 1.38 -1.58
C ASN A 145 -0.46 0.01 -2.26
N ARG A 146 -0.53 -0.03 -3.60
CA ARG A 146 -0.56 -1.27 -4.39
C ARG A 146 0.59 -2.22 -4.04
N ALA A 147 1.81 -1.70 -3.97
CA ALA A 147 2.99 -2.51 -3.65
C ALA A 147 2.91 -3.11 -2.24
N ALA A 148 2.40 -2.36 -1.25
CA ALA A 148 2.16 -2.90 0.08
C ALA A 148 1.08 -3.99 0.08
N LEU A 149 -0.05 -3.77 -0.59
CA LEU A 149 -1.13 -4.76 -0.68
C LEU A 149 -0.67 -6.07 -1.32
N GLU A 150 0.07 -6.00 -2.42
CA GLU A 150 0.65 -7.16 -3.11
C GLU A 150 1.65 -7.91 -2.23
N LEU A 151 2.56 -7.17 -1.57
CA LEU A 151 3.60 -7.77 -0.74
C LEU A 151 3.02 -8.48 0.50
N PHE A 152 2.04 -7.85 1.15
CA PHE A 152 1.34 -8.41 2.31
C PHE A 152 0.22 -9.40 1.96
N GLU A 153 -0.09 -9.57 0.66
CA GLU A 153 -1.10 -10.49 0.14
C GLU A 153 -2.49 -10.25 0.73
N THR A 154 -2.89 -8.99 0.77
CA THR A 154 -4.14 -8.52 1.36
C THR A 154 -4.89 -7.63 0.39
N THR A 155 -6.21 -7.59 0.48
CA THR A 155 -6.99 -6.54 -0.18
C THR A 155 -6.98 -5.25 0.65
N TRP A 156 -7.42 -4.15 0.05
CA TRP A 156 -7.61 -2.87 0.75
C TRP A 156 -8.53 -3.02 1.97
N GLU A 157 -9.71 -3.61 1.77
CA GLU A 157 -10.71 -3.86 2.83
C GLU A 157 -10.17 -4.68 4.00
N GLU A 158 -9.35 -5.68 3.68
CA GLU A 158 -8.75 -6.57 4.67
C GLU A 158 -7.65 -5.85 5.45
N LEU A 159 -6.83 -5.07 4.75
CA LEU A 159 -5.76 -4.29 5.36
C LEU A 159 -6.34 -3.31 6.38
N LEU A 160 -7.39 -2.56 6.02
CA LEU A 160 -8.00 -1.56 6.90
C LEU A 160 -8.70 -2.13 8.13
N ARG A 161 -8.86 -3.46 8.22
CA ARG A 161 -9.37 -4.17 9.40
C ARG A 161 -8.28 -4.93 10.15
N THR A 162 -7.03 -4.79 9.73
CA THR A 162 -5.91 -5.55 10.26
C THR A 162 -5.12 -4.71 11.26
N PRO A 163 -5.01 -5.16 12.52
CA PRO A 163 -4.06 -4.59 13.46
C PRO A 163 -2.63 -4.75 12.93
N SER A 164 -1.87 -3.67 12.95
CA SER A 164 -0.52 -3.62 12.37
C SER A 164 0.46 -4.59 13.03
N ARG A 165 0.21 -5.04 14.28
CA ARG A 165 0.97 -6.13 14.92
C ARG A 165 0.95 -7.44 14.15
N LYS A 166 -0.12 -7.73 13.38
CA LYS A 166 -0.26 -8.95 12.57
C LYS A 166 0.66 -8.99 11.35
N SER A 167 1.30 -7.87 11.02
CA SER A 167 2.32 -7.82 9.96
C SER A 167 3.68 -8.35 10.42
N ALA A 168 3.87 -8.56 11.72
CA ALA A 168 5.08 -9.11 12.30
C ALA A 168 4.82 -10.53 12.80
N ALA A 169 5.86 -11.36 12.89
CA ALA A 169 5.72 -12.70 13.44
C ALA A 169 5.17 -12.63 14.87
N ASP A 170 4.32 -13.59 15.25
CA ASP A 170 3.68 -13.67 16.56
C ASP A 170 4.62 -14.29 17.61
N ASP A 171 5.85 -13.78 17.67
CA ASP A 171 6.82 -14.12 18.71
C ASP A 171 7.10 -12.90 19.60
N PRO A 172 7.32 -13.10 20.92
CA PRO A 172 7.44 -11.99 21.86
C PRO A 172 8.58 -11.01 21.56
N ASN A 173 9.69 -11.50 20.99
CA ASN A 173 10.84 -10.65 20.69
C ASN A 173 10.55 -9.75 19.49
N THR A 174 9.99 -10.32 18.41
CA THR A 174 9.59 -9.55 17.23
C THR A 174 8.53 -8.50 17.56
N GLN A 175 7.55 -8.83 18.41
CA GLN A 175 6.54 -7.86 18.83
C GLN A 175 7.15 -6.75 19.70
N LYS A 176 8.10 -7.08 20.57
CA LYS A 176 8.85 -6.09 21.37
C LYS A 176 9.67 -5.15 20.49
N ASP A 177 10.40 -5.68 19.51
CA ASP A 177 11.20 -4.87 18.58
C ASP A 177 10.33 -3.95 17.73
N ARG A 178 9.18 -4.47 17.26
CA ARG A 178 8.17 -3.67 16.55
C ARG A 178 7.65 -2.53 17.43
N ASN A 179 7.30 -2.80 18.69
CA ASN A 179 6.81 -1.77 19.60
C ASN A 179 7.90 -0.72 19.89
N GLY A 180 9.13 -1.15 20.17
CA GLY A 180 10.25 -0.23 20.38
C GLY A 180 10.53 0.69 19.18
N LEU A 181 10.41 0.17 17.95
CA LEU A 181 10.54 0.98 16.74
C LEU A 181 9.44 2.05 16.64
N LEU A 182 8.20 1.69 16.97
CA LEU A 182 7.04 2.59 16.92
C LEU A 182 7.11 3.67 18.00
N ASP A 183 7.52 3.29 19.20
CA ASP A 183 7.69 4.21 20.33
C ASP A 183 8.81 5.20 20.04
N LYS A 184 9.94 4.73 19.50
CA LYS A 184 11.02 5.60 19.06
C LYS A 184 10.55 6.62 18.00
N ALA A 185 9.83 6.18 16.98
CA ALA A 185 9.28 7.09 15.97
C ALA A 185 8.24 8.05 16.56
N ALA A 186 7.46 7.61 17.55
CA ALA A 186 6.50 8.46 18.23
C ALA A 186 7.19 9.61 18.99
N GLU A 187 8.35 9.35 19.58
CA GLU A 187 9.17 10.35 20.27
C GLU A 187 9.94 11.25 19.29
N THR A 188 10.66 10.67 18.33
CA THR A 188 11.59 11.43 17.46
C THR A 188 10.93 12.03 16.22
N GLY A 189 9.69 11.65 15.92
CA GLY A 189 9.00 12.06 14.69
C GLY A 189 9.29 11.12 13.51
N VAL A 190 10.55 10.70 13.34
CA VAL A 190 10.98 9.82 12.25
C VAL A 190 12.11 8.88 12.69
N VAL A 191 12.10 7.66 12.17
CA VAL A 191 13.18 6.67 12.25
C VAL A 191 13.46 6.16 10.85
N SER A 192 14.72 6.20 10.43
CA SER A 192 15.16 5.79 9.08
C SER A 192 16.20 4.68 9.14
N GLY A 193 16.34 3.93 8.05
CA GLY A 193 17.34 2.88 7.93
C GLY A 193 17.05 1.65 8.79
N PHE A 194 15.79 1.43 9.19
CA PHE A 194 15.46 0.23 9.95
C PHE A 194 15.38 -0.97 9.00
N GLU A 195 15.76 -2.13 9.54
CA GLU A 195 15.54 -3.41 8.87
C GLU A 195 14.74 -4.32 9.78
N VAL A 196 13.65 -4.87 9.26
CA VAL A 196 12.74 -5.66 10.10
C VAL A 196 12.04 -6.74 9.30
N TRP A 197 11.95 -7.93 9.91
CA TRP A 197 11.19 -9.03 9.35
C TRP A 197 9.68 -8.79 9.51
N ARG A 198 8.96 -9.12 8.45
CA ARG A 198 7.50 -9.08 8.36
C ARG A 198 6.99 -10.38 7.74
N VAL A 199 5.70 -10.63 7.95
CA VAL A 199 5.00 -11.81 7.46
C VAL A 199 3.78 -11.35 6.66
N SER A 200 3.60 -11.91 5.47
CA SER A 200 2.40 -11.72 4.67
C SER A 200 1.23 -12.55 5.21
N LYS A 201 0.03 -12.34 4.65
CA LYS A 201 -1.16 -13.13 4.99
C LYS A 201 -0.98 -14.64 4.77
N SER A 202 -0.25 -15.06 3.72
CA SER A 202 0.01 -16.49 3.47
C SER A 202 1.13 -17.08 4.34
N GLY A 203 1.80 -16.26 5.15
CA GLY A 203 2.94 -16.68 5.97
C GLY A 203 4.31 -16.46 5.33
N ARG A 204 4.39 -15.86 4.13
CA ARG A 204 5.66 -15.54 3.48
C ARG A 204 6.41 -14.48 4.28
N ARG A 205 7.67 -14.76 4.60
CA ARG A 205 8.54 -13.83 5.31
C ARG A 205 9.36 -12.98 4.34
N PHE A 206 9.51 -11.72 4.69
CA PHE A 206 10.39 -10.79 4.01
C PHE A 206 10.96 -9.79 5.01
N LYS A 207 12.18 -9.33 4.75
CA LYS A 207 12.86 -8.31 5.53
C LYS A 207 12.74 -6.97 4.82
N ILE A 208 12.09 -6.01 5.45
CA ILE A 208 12.14 -4.61 4.97
C ILE A 208 13.59 -4.13 5.11
N LYS A 209 14.08 -3.42 4.08
CA LYS A 209 15.42 -2.83 4.05
C LYS A 209 15.30 -1.32 3.85
N ASP A 210 16.17 -0.56 4.52
CA ASP A 210 16.19 0.91 4.51
C ASP A 210 14.80 1.55 4.75
N GLY A 211 14.01 0.95 5.64
CA GLY A 211 12.68 1.45 5.94
C GLY A 211 12.74 2.81 6.63
N THR A 212 11.75 3.67 6.33
CA THR A 212 11.53 4.91 7.05
C THR A 212 10.13 4.91 7.67
N LEU A 213 10.08 5.09 8.99
CA LEU A 213 8.85 5.17 9.78
C LEU A 213 8.73 6.59 10.30
N PHE A 214 7.60 7.23 10.06
CA PHE A 214 7.39 8.64 10.40
C PHE A 214 5.99 8.89 10.94
N ASN A 215 5.85 9.89 11.79
CA ASN A 215 4.54 10.32 12.29
C ASN A 215 3.80 11.12 11.21
N ILE A 216 2.52 10.81 11.05
CA ILE A 216 1.59 11.58 10.23
C ILE A 216 1.02 12.68 11.11
N MET A 217 1.07 13.91 10.64
CA MET A 217 0.61 15.10 11.34
C MET A 217 -0.43 15.85 10.50
N ASP A 218 -1.34 16.54 11.16
CA ASP A 218 -2.20 17.52 10.50
C ASP A 218 -1.45 18.85 10.27
N ARG A 219 -2.18 19.85 9.75
CA ARG A 219 -1.63 21.18 9.48
C ARG A 219 -1.12 21.87 10.75
N GLU A 220 -1.79 21.67 11.88
CA GLU A 220 -1.49 22.26 13.18
C GLU A 220 -0.34 21.56 13.90
N GLY A 221 0.08 20.38 13.40
CA GLY A 221 1.17 19.58 13.97
C GLY A 221 0.69 18.51 14.95
N ASN A 222 -0.63 18.29 15.08
CA ASN A 222 -1.15 17.20 15.90
C ASN A 222 -0.85 15.87 15.21
N LYS A 223 -0.40 14.87 15.98
CA LYS A 223 -0.07 13.54 15.47
C LYS A 223 -1.36 12.76 15.22
N LEU A 224 -1.55 12.26 14.00
CA LEU A 224 -2.72 11.50 13.56
C LEU A 224 -2.46 9.98 13.54
N GLY A 225 -1.25 9.59 13.16
CA GLY A 225 -0.88 8.20 12.95
C GLY A 225 0.59 8.05 12.63
N GLN A 226 0.98 6.90 12.10
CA GLN A 226 2.33 6.68 11.60
C GLN A 226 2.29 5.97 10.26
N ALA A 227 3.28 6.27 9.42
CA ALA A 227 3.45 5.65 8.13
C ALA A 227 4.85 5.05 7.99
N ALA A 228 4.93 3.90 7.31
CA ALA A 228 6.17 3.23 6.96
C ALA A 228 6.31 3.19 5.44
N VAL A 229 7.43 3.71 4.93
CA VAL A 229 7.80 3.65 3.52
C VAL A 229 9.10 2.87 3.34
N PHE A 230 9.16 2.04 2.30
CA PHE A 230 10.37 1.32 1.91
C PHE A 230 10.35 0.99 0.41
N TYR A 231 11.55 0.93 -0.17
CA TYR A 231 11.74 0.79 -1.61
C TYR A 231 12.24 -0.60 -1.99
N ARG A 232 12.81 -1.35 -1.04
CA ARG A 232 13.38 -2.67 -1.28
C ARG A 232 13.16 -3.60 -0.08
N TYR A 233 13.12 -4.89 -0.35
CA TYR A 233 13.00 -5.91 0.68
C TYR A 233 13.79 -7.17 0.29
N GLU A 234 14.17 -7.95 1.28
CA GLU A 234 14.87 -9.22 1.13
C GLU A 234 13.89 -10.38 1.38
N LEU A 235 13.84 -11.35 0.48
CA LEU A 235 13.09 -12.58 0.67
C LEU A 235 13.82 -13.54 1.62
N GLU A 236 13.11 -14.52 2.17
CA GLU A 236 13.71 -15.51 3.08
C GLU A 236 14.85 -16.33 2.44
N ASP A 237 14.89 -16.42 1.11
CA ASP A 237 15.98 -17.06 0.36
C ASP A 237 17.19 -16.14 0.09
N GLY A 238 17.18 -14.92 0.64
CA GLY A 238 18.24 -13.92 0.51
C GLY A 238 18.19 -13.09 -0.77
N ARG A 239 17.21 -13.31 -1.66
CA ARG A 239 17.05 -12.46 -2.85
C ARG A 239 16.50 -11.10 -2.46
N GLU A 240 17.16 -10.05 -2.92
CA GLU A 240 16.69 -8.68 -2.76
C GLU A 240 15.79 -8.28 -3.93
N VAL A 241 14.66 -7.64 -3.60
CA VAL A 241 13.68 -7.16 -4.56
C VAL A 241 13.54 -5.65 -4.38
N GLN A 242 13.79 -4.92 -5.46
CA GLN A 242 13.47 -3.50 -5.57
C GLN A 242 12.01 -3.37 -6.01
N ILE A 243 11.25 -2.54 -5.31
CA ILE A 243 9.87 -2.21 -5.70
C ILE A 243 9.95 -1.26 -6.89
N THR A 244 9.33 -1.66 -8.00
CA THR A 244 9.17 -0.83 -9.19
C THR A 244 7.72 -0.38 -9.29
N GLY A 245 7.51 0.85 -9.74
CA GLY A 245 6.16 1.34 -10.02
C GLY A 245 5.55 0.58 -11.19
N VAL A 246 4.23 0.64 -11.32
CA VAL A 246 3.56 0.13 -12.53
C VAL A 246 3.78 1.16 -13.63
N PRO A 247 4.25 0.77 -14.83
CA PRO A 247 4.21 1.66 -15.98
C PRO A 247 2.80 2.22 -16.14
N GLN A 248 2.70 3.51 -16.41
CA GLN A 248 1.44 4.14 -16.77
C GLN A 248 1.02 3.48 -18.09
N GLU A 249 0.03 2.59 -18.08
CA GLU A 249 -0.57 2.15 -19.34
C GLU A 249 -1.26 3.37 -19.93
N GLU A 250 -0.65 3.94 -20.97
CA GLU A 250 -1.28 4.91 -21.87
C GLU A 250 -2.51 4.24 -22.49
N GLY A 251 -3.66 4.25 -21.81
CA GLY A 251 -4.84 3.57 -22.34
C GLY A 251 -6.06 3.42 -21.43
N GLU A 252 -5.93 3.59 -20.12
CA GLU A 252 -7.10 3.61 -19.24
C GLU A 252 -7.53 5.05 -18.97
N GLY A 253 -8.45 5.53 -19.81
CA GLY A 253 -9.07 6.84 -19.65
C GLY A 253 -9.70 7.03 -18.28
N LEU A 254 -9.18 8.03 -17.56
CA LEU A 254 -9.92 9.00 -16.74
C LEU A 254 -11.17 8.42 -16.03
N ASP A 255 -10.94 7.80 -14.89
CA ASP A 255 -11.92 7.69 -13.80
C ASP A 255 -11.40 8.48 -12.60
N ASP A 256 -11.45 9.79 -12.75
CA ASP A 256 -11.06 10.80 -11.77
C ASP A 256 -12.30 11.53 -11.27
N GLY A 257 -12.82 11.06 -10.14
CA GLY A 257 -13.87 11.72 -9.36
C GLY A 257 -13.41 13.02 -8.69
N ALA A 258 -12.98 13.99 -9.49
CA ALA A 258 -13.01 15.42 -9.18
C ALA A 258 -14.23 16.02 -9.89
N LEU A 259 -14.77 17.13 -9.39
CA LEU A 259 -15.69 17.98 -10.17
C LEU A 259 -14.84 18.63 -11.28
N ASP A 260 -14.55 17.84 -12.30
CA ASP A 260 -13.67 18.21 -13.40
C ASP A 260 -14.47 19.13 -14.32
N ILE A 261 -14.23 20.44 -14.20
CA ILE A 261 -14.72 21.40 -15.17
C ILE A 261 -14.05 21.02 -16.49
N PRO A 262 -14.79 20.53 -17.49
CA PRO A 262 -14.18 20.07 -18.72
C PRO A 262 -13.46 21.23 -19.39
N THR A 263 -12.21 21.01 -19.77
CA THR A 263 -11.44 21.98 -20.55
C THR A 263 -12.05 22.14 -21.94
N PRO A 264 -11.93 23.33 -22.58
CA PRO A 264 -12.38 23.53 -23.95
C PRO A 264 -11.76 22.54 -24.95
N GLU A 265 -10.52 22.10 -24.70
CA GLU A 265 -9.83 21.11 -25.54
C GLU A 265 -10.49 19.73 -25.44
N GLN A 266 -10.92 19.29 -24.25
CA GLN A 266 -11.64 18.02 -24.07
C GLN A 266 -12.99 18.01 -24.80
N ILE A 267 -13.72 19.13 -24.78
CA ILE A 267 -15.00 19.27 -25.49
C ILE A 267 -14.76 19.22 -27.00
N GLN A 268 -13.79 19.98 -27.52
CA GLN A 268 -13.44 19.97 -28.94
C GLN A 268 -12.97 18.59 -29.41
N ALA A 269 -12.18 17.88 -28.59
CA ALA A 269 -11.76 16.51 -28.90
C ALA A 269 -12.94 15.54 -28.95
N ALA A 270 -13.90 15.65 -28.03
CA ALA A 270 -15.11 14.84 -28.04
C ALA A 270 -16.00 15.13 -29.27
N GLU A 271 -16.14 16.40 -29.66
CA GLU A 271 -16.84 16.80 -30.88
C GLU A 271 -16.17 16.24 -32.15
N ALA A 272 -14.84 16.34 -32.23
CA ALA A 272 -14.06 15.77 -33.34
C ALA A 272 -14.24 14.24 -33.43
N ALA A 273 -14.20 13.54 -32.30
CA ALA A 273 -14.41 12.09 -32.24
C ALA A 273 -15.83 11.69 -32.67
N ILE A 274 -16.85 12.52 -32.41
CA ILE A 274 -18.21 12.31 -32.92
C ILE A 274 -18.25 12.52 -34.44
N ALA A 275 -17.60 13.58 -34.95
CA ALA A 275 -17.55 13.88 -36.38
C ALA A 275 -16.87 12.75 -37.16
N GLU A 276 -15.77 12.22 -36.66
CA GLU A 276 -15.05 11.07 -37.22
C GLU A 276 -15.94 9.82 -37.24
N GLN A 277 -16.57 9.47 -36.12
CA GLN A 277 -17.45 8.30 -36.05
C GLN A 277 -18.68 8.46 -36.96
N ALA A 278 -19.23 9.67 -37.08
CA ALA A 278 -20.33 9.96 -38.00
C ALA A 278 -19.88 9.86 -39.47
N ALA A 279 -18.64 10.22 -39.79
CA ALA A 279 -18.05 9.96 -41.11
C ALA A 279 -17.91 8.46 -41.36
N HIS A 280 -17.48 7.68 -40.37
CA HIS A 280 -17.40 6.21 -40.48
C HIS A 280 -18.77 5.58 -40.74
N VAL A 281 -19.82 6.00 -40.03
CA VAL A 281 -21.19 5.53 -40.28
C VAL A 281 -21.67 5.88 -41.70
N ARG A 282 -21.32 7.05 -42.23
CA ARG A 282 -21.64 7.44 -43.61
C ARG A 282 -20.89 6.59 -44.63
N PHE A 283 -19.59 6.37 -44.42
CA PHE A 283 -18.76 5.50 -45.24
C PHE A 283 -19.33 4.08 -45.35
N LEU A 284 -19.75 3.48 -44.23
CA LEU A 284 -20.37 2.15 -44.23
C LEU A 284 -21.67 2.10 -45.06
N LYS A 285 -22.45 3.18 -45.06
CA LYS A 285 -23.73 3.24 -45.78
C LYS A 285 -23.58 3.58 -47.27
N GLU A 286 -22.72 4.53 -47.58
CA GLU A 286 -22.60 5.13 -48.91
C GLU A 286 -21.58 4.38 -49.78
N GLU A 287 -20.41 4.05 -49.22
CA GLU A 287 -19.34 3.38 -49.98
C GLU A 287 -19.45 1.86 -49.92
N GLN A 288 -19.86 1.30 -48.78
CA GLN A 288 -20.05 -0.15 -48.65
C GLN A 288 -21.48 -0.61 -48.92
N GLY A 289 -22.41 0.32 -49.12
CA GLY A 289 -23.82 0.02 -49.43
C GLY A 289 -24.57 -0.71 -48.32
N LEU A 290 -24.06 -0.66 -47.07
CA LEU A 290 -24.65 -1.36 -45.94
C LEU A 290 -25.91 -0.64 -45.45
N SER A 291 -26.91 -1.44 -45.11
CA SER A 291 -28.17 -1.00 -44.53
C SER A 291 -28.07 -0.78 -43.02
N ASN A 292 -29.06 -0.08 -42.46
CA ASN A 292 -29.20 0.10 -41.01
C ASN A 292 -29.39 -1.22 -40.24
N GLN A 293 -29.75 -2.31 -40.92
CA GLN A 293 -29.89 -3.63 -40.31
C GLN A 293 -28.58 -4.42 -40.25
N ASP A 294 -27.54 -3.97 -40.95
CA ASP A 294 -26.26 -4.67 -40.97
C ASP A 294 -25.48 -4.43 -39.68
N ILE A 295 -24.93 -5.52 -39.13
CA ILE A 295 -24.21 -5.53 -37.85
C ILE A 295 -23.10 -4.45 -37.80
N PRO A 296 -22.26 -4.24 -38.83
CA PRO A 296 -21.24 -3.20 -38.80
C PRO A 296 -21.81 -1.78 -38.63
N VAL A 297 -22.94 -1.49 -39.29
CA VAL A 297 -23.62 -0.19 -39.18
C VAL A 297 -24.23 -0.04 -37.78
N GLN A 298 -24.83 -1.09 -37.23
CA GLN A 298 -25.39 -1.07 -35.88
C GLN A 298 -24.33 -0.81 -34.81
N LEU A 299 -23.17 -1.46 -34.92
CA LEU A 299 -22.04 -1.26 -34.01
C LEU A 299 -21.49 0.17 -34.11
N ALA A 300 -21.27 0.67 -35.33
CA ALA A 300 -20.76 2.02 -35.54
C ALA A 300 -21.73 3.10 -35.03
N VAL A 301 -23.05 2.89 -35.20
CA VAL A 301 -24.09 3.78 -34.67
C VAL A 301 -24.18 3.70 -33.13
N TYR A 302 -23.99 2.52 -32.55
CA TYR A 302 -23.93 2.36 -31.10
C TYR A 302 -22.75 3.14 -30.49
N GLU A 303 -21.56 3.03 -31.08
CA GLU A 303 -20.40 3.84 -30.67
C GLU A 303 -20.65 5.34 -30.84
N LEU A 304 -21.26 5.75 -31.95
CA LEU A 304 -21.62 7.15 -32.17
C LEU A 304 -22.56 7.67 -31.07
N LYS A 305 -23.53 6.86 -30.65
CA LYS A 305 -24.45 7.21 -29.57
C LYS A 305 -23.70 7.35 -28.24
N LYS A 306 -22.82 6.40 -27.92
CA LYS A 306 -21.98 6.46 -26.71
C LYS A 306 -21.12 7.74 -26.67
N ARG A 307 -20.47 8.08 -27.79
CA ARG A 307 -19.64 9.31 -27.89
C ARG A 307 -20.48 10.59 -27.69
N LYS A 308 -21.71 10.63 -28.23
CA LYS A 308 -22.65 11.74 -28.02
C LYS A 308 -23.09 11.87 -26.57
N GLU A 309 -23.35 10.77 -25.89
CA GLU A 309 -23.67 10.76 -24.46
C GLU A 309 -22.49 11.29 -23.62
N THR A 310 -21.25 10.93 -23.99
CA THR A 310 -20.05 11.49 -23.35
C THR A 310 -19.93 13.00 -23.55
N LEU A 311 -20.11 13.52 -24.76
CA LEU A 311 -20.10 14.97 -25.00
C LEU A 311 -21.19 15.69 -24.20
N ALA A 312 -22.41 15.16 -24.16
CA ALA A 312 -23.50 15.75 -23.40
C ALA A 312 -23.20 15.79 -21.89
N LYS A 313 -22.54 14.75 -21.36
CA LYS A 313 -22.08 14.72 -19.97
C LYS A 313 -21.05 15.82 -19.70
N LEU A 314 -20.06 15.98 -20.57
CA LEU A 314 -19.06 17.04 -20.46
C LEU A 314 -19.71 18.42 -20.50
N GLN A 315 -20.56 18.70 -21.49
CA GLN A 315 -21.25 19.99 -21.60
C GLN A 315 -22.06 20.31 -20.35
N LYS A 316 -22.80 19.34 -19.81
CA LYS A 316 -23.53 19.50 -18.56
C LYS A 316 -22.61 19.80 -17.37
N GLN A 317 -21.47 19.12 -17.25
CA GLN A 317 -20.50 19.39 -16.20
C GLN A 317 -19.94 20.81 -16.27
N LEU A 318 -19.74 21.35 -17.49
CA LEU A 318 -19.32 22.73 -17.68
C LEU A 318 -20.42 23.72 -17.26
N GLU A 319 -21.67 23.46 -17.65
CA GLU A 319 -22.81 24.29 -17.26
C GLU A 319 -23.01 24.32 -15.74
N ASP A 320 -22.99 23.15 -15.09
CA ASP A 320 -23.12 23.01 -13.64
C ASP A 320 -21.98 23.75 -12.91
N ALA A 321 -20.76 23.73 -13.47
CA ALA A 321 -19.61 24.45 -12.93
C ALA A 321 -19.73 25.97 -13.09
N LEU A 322 -20.19 26.45 -14.24
CA LEU A 322 -20.43 27.88 -14.47
C LEU A 322 -21.52 28.41 -13.54
N ALA A 323 -22.61 27.66 -13.37
CA ALA A 323 -23.69 28.02 -12.44
C ALA A 323 -23.20 28.05 -10.98
N ALA A 324 -22.33 27.11 -10.58
CA ALA A 324 -21.73 27.12 -9.26
C ALA A 324 -20.77 28.31 -9.04
N GLN A 325 -20.09 28.76 -10.09
CA GLN A 325 -19.27 29.97 -10.04
C GLN A 325 -20.15 31.21 -9.91
N GLU A 326 -21.21 31.34 -10.71
CA GLU A 326 -22.16 32.47 -10.66
C GLU A 326 -22.81 32.63 -9.29
N ALA A 327 -23.27 31.53 -8.69
CA ALA A 327 -23.82 31.53 -7.32
C ALA A 327 -22.81 31.97 -6.24
N LEU A 328 -21.51 31.79 -6.46
CA LEU A 328 -20.46 32.21 -5.52
C LEU A 328 -20.20 33.72 -5.56
N PHE A 329 -20.53 34.39 -6.66
CA PHE A 329 -20.34 35.83 -6.82
C PHE A 329 -21.57 36.65 -6.37
N ASP A 330 -22.76 36.05 -6.35
CA ASP A 330 -23.99 36.71 -5.89
C ASP A 330 -24.13 36.76 -4.35
N ASP A 331 -23.36 35.96 -3.61
CA ASP A 331 -23.39 35.92 -2.12
C ASP A 331 -22.47 36.97 -1.44
N GLU A 332 -21.70 37.78 -2.18
CA GLU A 332 -20.78 38.78 -1.62
C GLU A 332 -21.35 40.22 -1.52
N ASP A 333 -22.60 40.46 -1.95
CA ASP A 333 -23.21 41.81 -2.05
C ASP A 333 -24.41 42.08 -1.09
N ASP A 334 -24.65 41.27 -0.05
CA ASP A 334 -25.70 41.49 0.98
C ASP A 334 -25.17 41.83 2.39
#